data_AF-A0A7Y3HND6-F1
#
_entry.id   AF-A0A7Y3HND6-F1
#
_cell.length_a   1.000
_cell.length_b   1.000
_cell.length_c   1.000
_cell.angle_alpha   90.00
_cell.angle_beta   90.00
_cell.angle_gamma   90.00
#
_symmetry.space_group_name_H-M   'P 1'
#
loop_
_entity.id
_entity.type
_entity.pdbx_description
1 polymer ?
#
loop_
_entity_poly.entity_id
_entity_poly.type
_entity_poly.pdbx_seq_one_letter_code
_entity_poly.pdbx_strand_id
1 'polypeptide(L)'
;MVQFIRKRTKNAKNDILSGLTVALALVPEAVAFAFVAGVEPLVGLYAAFMIGLITAAFGGRPGMISGATGALAVVMVSLVADGNKMGAPEENLGLYYLFATVI
;
A
#
# COMPACT_ATOMS: atom_id res chain seq x y z
N MET A 1 14.11 3.11 20.28
CA MET A 1 12.83 3.00 19.55
C MET A 1 11.69 3.77 20.22
N VAL A 2 11.52 3.67 21.55
CA VAL A 2 10.45 4.37 22.31
C VAL A 2 10.59 5.90 22.40
N GLN A 3 11.78 6.46 22.12
CA GLN A 3 12.02 7.91 22.20
C GLN A 3 11.33 8.74 21.09
N PHE A 4 11.03 8.14 19.93
CA PHE A 4 10.33 8.84 18.84
C PHE A 4 8.83 9.00 19.09
N ILE A 5 8.20 8.02 19.76
CA ILE A 5 6.77 8.05 20.13
C ILE A 5 6.49 9.14 21.18
N ARG A 6 7.48 9.44 22.04
CA ARG A 6 7.36 10.44 23.11
C ARG A 6 7.55 11.89 22.64
N LYS A 7 8.15 12.12 21.47
CA LYS A 7 8.29 13.46 20.86
C LYS A 7 7.06 13.84 20.03
N ARG A 8 5.87 13.43 20.48
CA ARG A 8 4.62 13.65 19.76
C ARG A 8 4.31 15.15 19.72
N THR A 9 4.20 15.66 18.50
CA THR A 9 3.45 16.86 18.13
C THR A 9 3.92 18.17 18.77
N LYS A 10 5.07 18.72 18.35
CA LYS A 10 5.25 20.18 18.48
C LYS A 10 4.35 20.96 17.50
N ASN A 11 3.93 20.35 16.38
CA ASN A 11 3.12 20.99 15.32
C ASN A 11 2.08 20.04 14.71
N ALA A 12 0.94 19.84 15.39
CA ALA A 12 -0.16 19.01 14.88
C ALA A 12 -0.69 19.49 13.50
N LYS A 13 -0.64 20.81 13.23
CA LYS A 13 -1.00 21.38 11.94
C LYS A 13 -0.14 20.81 10.80
N ASN A 14 1.17 20.69 11.00
CA ASN A 14 2.07 20.20 9.96
C ASN A 14 1.87 18.70 9.74
N ASP A 15 1.65 17.92 10.80
CA ASP A 15 1.40 16.48 10.70
C ASP A 15 0.12 16.21 9.89
N ILE A 16 -0.97 16.92 10.18
CA ILE A 16 -2.25 16.79 9.44
C ILE A 16 -2.10 17.23 7.98
N LEU A 17 -1.48 18.38 7.72
CA LEU A 17 -1.29 18.87 6.35
C LEU A 17 -0.40 17.94 5.53
N SER A 18 0.67 17.40 6.13
CA SER A 18 1.55 16.44 5.47
C SER A 18 0.83 15.13 5.16
N GLY A 19 0.06 14.58 6.11
CA GLY A 19 -0.74 13.37 5.90
C GLY A 19 -1.78 13.55 4.81
N LEU A 20 -2.49 14.69 4.79
CA LEU A 20 -3.47 14.98 3.74
C LEU A 20 -2.82 15.10 2.35
N THR A 21 -1.68 15.78 2.27
CA THR A 21 -0.94 15.95 1.01
C THR A 21 -0.49 14.61 0.45
N VAL A 22 0.06 13.74 1.32
CA VAL A 22 0.52 12.42 0.92
C VAL A 22 -0.64 11.50 0.54
N ALA A 23 -1.75 11.54 1.28
CA ALA A 23 -2.95 10.77 0.94
C ALA A 23 -3.50 11.13 -0.45
N LEU A 24 -3.55 12.43 -0.77
CA LEU A 24 -3.99 12.89 -2.09
C LEU A 24 -3.01 12.50 -3.22
N ALA A 25 -1.70 12.49 -2.93
CA ALA A 25 -0.69 12.06 -3.89
C ALA A 25 -0.72 10.54 -4.16
N LEU A 26 -1.06 9.73 -3.15
CA LEU A 26 -1.08 8.27 -3.24
C LEU A 26 -2.25 7.72 -4.08
N VAL A 27 -3.38 8.43 -4.15
CA VAL A 27 -4.55 7.96 -4.93
C VAL A 27 -4.22 7.72 -6.41
N PRO A 28 -3.70 8.72 -7.16
CA PRO A 28 -3.33 8.49 -8.56
C PRO A 28 -2.15 7.52 -8.73
N GLU A 29 -1.22 7.48 -7.77
CA GLU A 29 -0.07 6.58 -7.78
C GLU A 29 -0.51 5.10 -7.67
N ALA A 30 -1.36 4.77 -6.71
CA ALA A 30 -1.89 3.42 -6.52
C ALA A 30 -2.72 2.96 -7.72
N VAL A 31 -3.52 3.86 -8.31
CA VAL A 31 -4.31 3.59 -9.52
C VAL A 31 -3.40 3.30 -10.71
N ALA A 32 -2.36 4.11 -10.93
CA ALA A 32 -1.40 3.91 -12.02
C ALA A 32 -0.66 2.56 -11.88
N PHE A 33 -0.25 2.19 -10.66
CA PHE A 33 0.42 0.91 -10.41
C PHE A 33 -0.50 -0.29 -10.55
N ALA A 34 -1.79 -0.17 -10.20
CA ALA A 34 -2.76 -1.23 -10.46
C ALA A 34 -2.92 -1.49 -11.96
N PHE A 35 -2.93 -0.45 -12.79
CA PHE A 35 -2.95 -0.60 -14.24
C PHE A 35 -1.69 -1.29 -14.79
N VAL A 36 -0.50 -0.94 -14.27
CA VAL A 36 0.74 -1.63 -14.64
C VAL A 36 0.71 -3.10 -14.22
N ALA A 37 0.12 -3.39 -13.06
CA ALA A 37 -0.03 -4.74 -12.53
C ALA A 37 -1.11 -5.59 -13.23
N GLY A 38 -1.93 -5.00 -14.10
CA GLY A 38 -3.03 -5.68 -14.79
C GLY A 38 -4.18 -6.08 -13.87
N VAL A 39 -4.32 -5.44 -12.70
CA VAL A 39 -5.38 -5.69 -11.72
C VAL A 39 -6.35 -4.52 -11.64
N GLU A 40 -7.54 -4.75 -11.09
CA GLU A 40 -8.55 -3.71 -10.94
C GLU A 40 -8.03 -2.56 -10.05
N PRO A 41 -8.18 -1.28 -10.45
CA PRO A 41 -7.68 -0.13 -9.68
C PRO A 41 -8.16 -0.05 -8.23
N LEU A 42 -9.37 -0.55 -7.96
CA LEU A 42 -9.92 -0.62 -6.60
C LEU A 42 -9.05 -1.47 -5.67
N VAL A 43 -8.45 -2.55 -6.18
CA VAL A 43 -7.56 -3.44 -5.43
C VAL A 43 -6.31 -2.69 -4.97
N GLY A 44 -5.71 -1.89 -5.86
CA GLY A 44 -4.55 -1.05 -5.52
C GLY A 44 -4.89 -0.02 -4.44
N LEU A 45 -6.08 0.58 -4.49
CA LEU A 45 -6.53 1.56 -3.50
C LEU A 45 -6.79 0.92 -2.13
N TYR A 46 -7.43 -0.26 -2.10
CA TYR A 46 -7.63 -1.01 -0.86
C TYR A 46 -6.31 -1.44 -0.22
N ALA A 47 -5.35 -1.89 -1.03
CA ALA A 47 -4.04 -2.28 -0.54
C ALA A 47 -3.27 -1.09 0.05
N ALA A 48 -3.26 0.06 -0.64
CA ALA A 48 -2.63 1.29 -0.15
C ALA A 48 -3.26 1.77 1.17
N PHE A 49 -4.59 1.70 1.31
CA PHE A 49 -5.30 2.03 2.54
C PHE A 49 -4.92 1.10 3.71
N MET A 50 -4.90 -0.21 3.46
CA MET A 50 -4.52 -1.23 4.44
C MET A 50 -3.10 -1.03 4.96
N ILE A 51 -2.12 -0.87 4.06
CA ILE A 51 -0.72 -0.61 4.46
C ILE A 51 -0.61 0.68 5.27
N GLY A 52 -1.29 1.75 4.83
CA GLY A 52 -1.28 3.03 5.53
C GLY A 52 -1.80 2.90 6.96
N LEU A 53 -2.91 2.17 7.14
CA LEU A 53 -3.50 1.90 8.45
C LEU A 53 -2.58 1.06 9.35
N ILE A 54 -2.02 -0.03 8.82
CA ILE A 54 -1.13 -0.93 9.54
C ILE A 54 0.16 -0.21 9.93
N THR A 55 0.76 0.54 9.01
CA THR A 55 1.99 1.32 9.27
C THR A 55 1.73 2.44 10.28
N ALA A 56 0.54 3.07 10.28
CA ALA A 56 0.16 4.05 11.29
C ALA A 56 -0.02 3.42 12.68
N ALA A 57 -0.55 2.19 12.76
CA ALA A 57 -0.79 1.48 14.01
C ALA A 57 0.46 0.84 14.62
N PHE A 58 1.21 0.06 13.82
CA PHE A 58 2.42 -0.65 14.25
C PHE A 58 3.67 0.23 14.21
N GLY A 59 3.60 1.35 13.50
CA GLY A 59 4.63 2.36 13.44
C GLY A 59 5.71 2.08 12.41
N GLY A 60 6.42 3.14 12.04
CA GLY A 60 7.58 3.12 11.15
C GLY A 60 8.57 4.23 11.53
N ARG A 61 9.46 4.59 10.62
CA ARG A 61 10.34 5.74 10.80
C ARG A 61 9.53 7.04 10.60
N PRO A 62 9.59 8.03 11.53
CA PRO A 62 8.88 9.29 11.37
C PRO A 62 9.25 10.00 10.07
N GLY A 63 8.23 10.47 9.34
CA GLY A 63 8.38 11.13 8.05
C GLY A 63 8.46 10.19 6.84
N MET A 64 8.41 8.87 7.05
CA MET A 64 8.31 7.89 5.95
C MET A 64 6.84 7.50 5.71
N ILE A 65 6.50 7.31 4.45
CA ILE A 65 5.24 6.71 4.00
C ILE A 65 5.53 5.28 3.55
N SER A 66 4.71 4.33 4.00
CA SER A 66 4.67 2.98 3.41
C SER A 66 3.50 2.93 2.43
N GLY A 67 3.75 2.50 1.20
CA GLY A 67 2.76 2.49 0.13
C GLY A 67 3.22 1.66 -1.07
N ALA A 68 2.38 1.65 -2.11
CA ALA A 68 2.67 0.97 -3.36
C ALA A 68 3.86 1.63 -4.08
N THR A 69 4.79 0.84 -4.60
CA THR A 69 5.92 1.33 -5.41
C THR A 69 5.90 0.69 -6.79
N GLY A 70 6.43 1.37 -7.80
CA GLY A 70 6.48 0.84 -9.17
C GLY A 70 7.26 -0.48 -9.28
N ALA A 71 8.32 -0.65 -8.48
CA ALA A 71 9.07 -1.91 -8.42
C ALA A 71 8.20 -3.08 -7.95
N LEU A 72 7.34 -2.85 -6.95
CA LEU A 72 6.39 -3.84 -6.47
C LEU A 72 5.36 -4.18 -7.57
N ALA A 73 4.83 -3.17 -8.26
CA ALA A 73 3.83 -3.36 -9.33
C ALA A 73 4.33 -4.32 -10.42
N VAL A 74 5.60 -4.21 -10.83
CA VAL A 74 6.21 -5.09 -11.84
C VAL A 74 6.29 -6.54 -11.35
N VAL A 75 6.68 -6.77 -10.09
CA VAL A 75 6.77 -8.12 -9.51
C VAL A 75 5.38 -8.72 -9.32
N MET A 76 4.40 -7.90 -8.94
CA MET A 76 3.02 -8.33 -8.73
C MET A 76 2.37 -8.88 -10.01
N VAL A 77 2.73 -8.39 -11.20
CA VAL A 77 2.26 -8.96 -12.48
C VAL A 77 2.57 -10.45 -12.55
N SER A 78 3.83 -10.83 -12.28
CA SER A 78 4.27 -12.22 -12.32
C SER A 78 3.61 -13.04 -11.22
N LEU A 79 3.45 -12.46 -10.02
CA LEU A 79 2.89 -13.12 -8.85
C LEU A 79 1.40 -13.42 -9.00
N VAL A 80 0.63 -12.48 -9.57
CA VAL A 80 -0.79 -12.68 -9.93
C VAL A 80 -0.92 -13.72 -11.03
N ALA A 81 -0.05 -13.68 -12.05
CA ALA A 81 -0.08 -14.64 -13.15
C ALA A 81 0.23 -16.07 -12.68
N ASP A 82 1.17 -16.25 -11.75
CA ASP A 82 1.50 -17.58 -11.21
C ASP A 82 0.49 -18.05 -10.15
N GLY A 83 0.00 -17.14 -9.29
CA GLY A 83 -1.05 -17.44 -8.31
C GLY A 83 -2.37 -17.89 -8.97
N ASN A 84 -2.74 -17.30 -10.10
CA ASN A 84 -3.92 -17.72 -10.87
C ASN A 84 -3.75 -19.08 -11.56
N LYS A 85 -2.51 -19.53 -11.83
CA LYS A 85 -2.25 -20.87 -12.40
C LYS A 85 -2.32 -22.00 -11.36
N MET A 86 -2.17 -21.68 -10.08
CA MET A 86 -2.19 -22.66 -8.98
C MET A 86 -3.62 -22.94 -8.45
N GLY A 87 -4.61 -22.11 -8.81
CA GLY A 87 -6.01 -22.26 -8.39
C GLY A 87 -6.94 -22.84 -9.46
N ALA A 88 -8.14 -23.24 -9.05
CA ALA A 88 -9.25 -23.45 -9.99
C ALA A 88 -9.63 -22.10 -10.65
N PRO A 89 -10.05 -22.06 -11.93
CA PRO A 89 -10.30 -20.83 -12.67
C PRO A 89 -11.38 -19.90 -12.07
N GLU A 90 -12.10 -20.33 -11.04
CA GLU A 90 -13.10 -19.54 -10.31
C GLU A 90 -12.60 -19.01 -8.95
N GLU A 91 -11.44 -19.44 -8.45
CA GLU A 91 -10.83 -18.86 -7.27
C GLU A 91 -9.84 -17.77 -7.69
N ASN A 92 -10.16 -16.51 -7.39
CA ASN A 92 -9.29 -15.35 -7.61
C ASN A 92 -8.06 -15.36 -6.66
N LEU A 93 -7.33 -16.47 -6.55
CA LEU A 93 -6.18 -16.67 -5.67
C LEU A 93 -5.07 -15.65 -5.94
N GLY A 94 -4.87 -15.22 -7.19
CA GLY A 94 -3.89 -14.18 -7.51
C GLY A 94 -4.17 -12.86 -6.80
N LEU A 95 -5.45 -12.52 -6.57
CA LEU A 95 -5.82 -11.32 -5.81
C LEU A 95 -5.47 -11.48 -4.32
N TYR A 96 -5.72 -12.66 -3.75
CA TYR A 96 -5.40 -12.96 -2.35
C TYR A 96 -3.89 -12.95 -2.09
N TYR A 97 -3.09 -13.55 -2.99
CA TYR A 97 -1.63 -13.50 -2.91
C TYR A 97 -1.09 -12.08 -3.07
N LEU A 98 -1.72 -11.26 -3.91
CA LEU A 98 -1.39 -9.85 -4.05
C LEU A 98 -1.68 -9.08 -2.75
N PHE A 99 -2.85 -9.25 -2.14
CA PHE A 99 -3.14 -8.61 -0.86
C PHE A 99 -2.20 -9.08 0.26
N ALA A 100 -1.89 -10.39 0.30
CA ALA A 100 -1.03 -10.97 1.33
C ALA A 100 0.45 -10.55 1.22
N THR A 101 0.92 -10.22 0.01
CA THR A 101 2.32 -9.78 -0.20
C THR A 101 2.50 -8.27 -0.09
N VAL A 102 1.41 -7.51 -0.23
CA VAL A 102 1.43 -6.05 -0.14
C VAL A 102 1.29 -5.56 1.32
N ILE A 103 0.64 -6.32 2.19
CA ILE A 103 0.49 -6.04 3.64
C ILE A 103 1.67 -6.58 4.44
#